data_AF-A0A6J6QHU3-F1
#
_entry.id   AF-A0A6J6QHU3-F1
#
_cell.length_a   1.000
_cell.length_b   1.000
_cell.length_c   1.000
_cell.angle_alpha   90.00
_cell.angle_beta   90.00
_cell.angle_gamma   90.00
#
_symmetry.space_group_name_H-M   'P 1'
#
loop_
_entity.id
_entity.type
_entity.pdbx_description
1 polymer ?
#
loop_
_entity_poly.entity_id
_entity_poly.type
_entity_poly.pdbx_seq_one_letter_code
_entity_poly.pdbx_strand_id
1 'polypeptide(L)'
;MEADALAAGVPVADSMWAVPYLPIDPKDVGRTYEAVIRVNSQSGKGGVAYIMRTEHKLELPRRLQIEYSQVIQQVTESEGGEVSAEEMWATFSAEYLPDPSAPWGKFALRSVKQESDVDGDTSVHVVISDEGAEFALDGSGNGPVAAFCNALAQHGVDVRVLDYHEHAMSAGGDAKAAAYLECTVGDRVLWGVGIDPSITTASLKAIISAVNRAVRS
;
A
#
# COMPACT_ATOMS: atom_id res chain seq x y z
N MET A 1 -22.56 20.58 -20.69
CA MET A 1 -21.83 20.66 -21.97
C MET A 1 -22.33 19.65 -22.99
N GLU A 2 -22.19 18.32 -22.81
CA GLU A 2 -22.77 17.34 -23.77
C GLU A 2 -24.29 17.48 -23.91
N ALA A 3 -25.01 17.64 -22.80
CA ALA A 3 -26.46 17.86 -22.80
C ALA A 3 -26.87 19.18 -23.49
N ASP A 4 -26.06 20.23 -23.34
CA ASP A 4 -26.34 21.56 -23.90
C ASP A 4 -26.01 21.62 -25.40
N ALA A 5 -24.93 20.96 -25.82
CA ALA A 5 -24.54 20.80 -27.22
C ALA A 5 -25.57 19.98 -28.00
N LEU A 6 -26.10 18.92 -27.39
CA LEU A 6 -27.18 18.11 -27.96
C LEU A 6 -28.48 18.92 -28.11
N ALA A 7 -28.80 19.76 -27.12
CA ALA A 7 -29.97 20.64 -27.16
C ALA A 7 -29.83 21.77 -28.20
N ALA A 8 -28.60 22.23 -28.48
CA ALA A 8 -28.31 23.26 -29.45
C ALA A 8 -28.11 22.73 -30.90
N GLY A 9 -27.97 21.40 -31.08
CA GLY A 9 -27.76 20.78 -32.39
C GLY A 9 -26.36 21.03 -32.97
N VAL A 10 -25.37 21.30 -32.12
CA VAL A 10 -24.01 21.67 -32.48
C VAL A 10 -23.04 20.63 -31.91
N PRO A 11 -21.96 20.23 -32.62
CA PRO A 11 -20.93 19.36 -32.06
C PRO A 11 -20.37 19.93 -30.74
N VAL A 12 -20.03 19.07 -29.77
CA VAL A 12 -19.51 19.50 -28.45
C VAL A 12 -18.30 20.44 -28.59
N ALA A 13 -17.46 20.22 -29.60
CA ALA A 13 -16.30 21.06 -29.90
C ALA A 13 -16.64 22.49 -30.35
N ASP A 14 -17.83 22.71 -30.89
CA ASP A 14 -18.32 24.00 -31.38
C ASP A 14 -19.29 24.67 -30.38
N SER A 15 -19.46 24.06 -29.19
CA SER A 15 -20.32 24.57 -28.13
C SER A 15 -19.60 25.63 -27.27
N MET A 16 -20.34 26.61 -26.75
CA MET A 16 -19.74 27.68 -25.92
C MET A 16 -19.14 27.08 -24.65
N TRP A 17 -17.82 27.27 -24.45
CA TRP A 17 -17.13 26.82 -23.26
C TRP A 17 -17.70 27.47 -21.99
N ALA A 18 -18.13 26.65 -21.03
CA ALA A 18 -18.82 27.10 -19.83
C ALA A 18 -18.45 26.26 -18.60
N VAL A 19 -17.15 26.02 -18.39
CA VAL A 19 -16.66 25.29 -17.22
C VAL A 19 -16.20 26.28 -16.14
N PRO A 20 -16.78 26.26 -14.93
CA PRO A 20 -16.33 27.10 -13.83
C PRO A 20 -14.82 26.94 -13.55
N TYR A 21 -14.14 28.07 -13.32
CA TYR A 21 -12.69 28.15 -13.03
C TYR A 21 -11.75 27.76 -14.19
N LEU A 22 -12.30 27.37 -15.35
CA LEU A 22 -11.54 27.18 -16.58
C LEU A 22 -12.01 28.24 -17.60
N PRO A 23 -11.23 29.30 -17.85
CA PRO A 23 -11.66 30.38 -18.75
C PRO A 23 -11.69 29.96 -20.23
N ILE A 24 -10.96 28.91 -20.62
CA ILE A 24 -10.87 28.36 -21.98
C ILE A 24 -10.81 26.82 -21.90
N ASP A 25 -11.15 26.12 -22.98
CA ASP A 25 -10.88 24.68 -23.09
C ASP A 25 -9.36 24.47 -23.17
N PRO A 26 -8.73 23.69 -22.27
CA PRO A 26 -7.33 23.35 -22.39
C PRO A 26 -6.97 22.72 -23.73
N LYS A 27 -7.91 21.99 -24.36
CA LYS A 27 -7.69 21.39 -25.69
C LYS A 27 -7.46 22.42 -26.78
N ASP A 28 -8.04 23.62 -26.66
CA ASP A 28 -7.86 24.72 -27.63
C ASP A 28 -6.41 25.22 -27.68
N VAL A 29 -5.65 25.00 -26.61
CA VAL A 29 -4.22 25.33 -26.51
C VAL A 29 -3.32 24.10 -26.50
N GLY A 30 -3.85 22.94 -26.91
CA GLY A 30 -3.10 21.67 -26.94
C GLY A 30 -2.72 21.15 -25.55
N ARG A 31 -3.50 21.48 -24.52
CA ARG A 31 -3.33 21.02 -23.13
C ARG A 31 -4.51 20.14 -22.71
N THR A 32 -4.35 19.46 -21.59
CA THR A 32 -5.42 18.69 -20.94
C THR A 32 -5.65 19.26 -19.55
N TYR A 33 -6.92 19.35 -19.13
CA TYR A 33 -7.23 19.65 -17.74
C TYR A 33 -6.88 18.43 -16.87
N GLU A 34 -5.94 18.60 -15.95
CA GLU A 34 -5.68 17.63 -14.89
C GLU A 34 -6.03 18.28 -13.55
N ALA A 35 -7.03 17.72 -12.87
CA ALA A 35 -7.31 18.07 -11.48
C ALA A 35 -6.23 17.46 -10.60
N VAL A 36 -5.07 18.12 -10.48
CA VAL A 36 -3.97 17.64 -9.65
C VAL A 36 -4.31 17.90 -8.18
N ILE A 37 -4.67 16.84 -7.45
CA ILE A 37 -4.83 16.91 -5.99
C ILE A 37 -3.43 16.97 -5.37
N ARG A 38 -3.13 18.06 -4.66
CA ARG A 38 -1.85 18.24 -3.98
C ARG A 38 -2.07 18.24 -2.47
N VAL A 39 -1.12 17.65 -1.75
CA VAL A 39 -1.12 17.67 -0.28
C VAL A 39 0.04 18.54 0.19
N ASN A 40 -0.28 19.57 0.98
CA ASN A 40 0.71 20.40 1.67
C ASN A 40 0.73 20.06 3.17
N SER A 41 1.73 20.60 3.86
CA SER A 41 1.93 20.39 5.31
C SER A 41 0.73 20.78 6.18
N GLN A 42 -0.21 21.61 5.69
CA GLN A 42 -1.44 21.99 6.42
C GLN A 42 -2.64 21.08 6.15
N SER A 43 -2.72 20.44 4.98
CA SER A 43 -3.87 19.62 4.55
C SER A 43 -3.71 18.11 4.86
N GLY A 44 -2.59 17.75 5.50
CA GLY A 44 -1.85 16.48 5.39
C GLY A 44 -2.55 15.15 5.67
N LYS A 45 -3.71 15.10 6.34
CA LYS A 45 -4.30 13.81 6.78
C LYS A 45 -5.48 13.32 5.94
N GLY A 46 -6.24 14.25 5.37
CA GLY A 46 -7.42 13.92 4.55
C GLY A 46 -7.04 13.60 3.10
N GLY A 47 -6.07 14.33 2.55
CA GLY A 47 -5.61 14.16 1.17
C GLY A 47 -4.91 12.83 0.93
N VAL A 48 -4.08 12.38 1.88
CA VAL A 48 -3.34 11.12 1.78
C VAL A 48 -4.29 9.92 1.65
N ALA A 49 -5.23 9.78 2.58
CA ALA A 49 -6.18 8.67 2.55
C ALA A 49 -7.06 8.70 1.27
N TYR A 50 -7.43 9.89 0.81
CA TYR A 50 -8.20 10.04 -0.42
C TYR A 50 -7.40 9.57 -1.64
N ILE A 51 -6.19 10.07 -1.84
CA ILE A 51 -5.32 9.75 -2.98
C ILE A 51 -5.00 8.25 -3.00
N MET A 52 -4.61 7.68 -1.86
CA MET A 52 -4.30 6.25 -1.76
C MET A 52 -5.49 5.37 -2.15
N ARG A 53 -6.71 5.77 -1.78
CA ARG A 53 -7.93 5.05 -2.15
C ARG A 53 -8.30 5.25 -3.63
N THR A 54 -8.27 6.48 -4.14
CA THR A 54 -8.76 6.75 -5.50
C THR A 54 -7.79 6.28 -6.57
N GLU A 55 -6.51 6.60 -6.41
CA GLU A 55 -5.46 6.32 -7.40
C GLU A 55 -4.90 4.89 -7.25
N HIS A 56 -4.73 4.41 -6.02
CA HIS A 56 -4.06 3.13 -5.75
C HIS A 56 -4.96 2.03 -5.20
N LYS A 57 -6.25 2.30 -4.98
CA LYS A 57 -7.22 1.33 -4.43
C LYS A 57 -6.82 0.78 -3.06
N LEU A 58 -6.11 1.59 -2.26
CA LEU A 58 -5.65 1.23 -0.92
C LEU A 58 -6.50 1.94 0.14
N GLU A 59 -7.25 1.14 0.92
CA GLU A 59 -8.06 1.60 2.04
C GLU A 59 -7.25 1.50 3.34
N LEU A 60 -6.39 2.48 3.57
CA LEU A 60 -5.50 2.46 4.73
C LEU A 60 -6.30 2.53 6.06
N PRO A 61 -6.04 1.66 7.05
CA PRO A 61 -6.60 1.78 8.39
C PRO A 61 -6.27 3.13 9.02
N ARG A 62 -7.14 3.63 9.92
CA ARG A 62 -7.01 4.99 10.45
C ARG A 62 -5.65 5.27 11.11
N ARG A 63 -5.08 4.29 11.81
CA ARG A 63 -3.77 4.42 12.46
C ARG A 63 -2.62 4.44 11.45
N LEU A 64 -2.68 3.60 10.41
CA LEU A 64 -1.76 3.64 9.28
C LEU A 64 -1.83 4.97 8.51
N GLN A 65 -3.02 5.55 8.31
CA GLN A 65 -3.15 6.88 7.70
C GLN A 65 -2.38 7.93 8.50
N ILE A 66 -2.42 7.87 9.84
CA ILE A 66 -1.72 8.82 10.72
C ILE A 66 -0.21 8.62 10.61
N GLU A 67 0.27 7.37 10.69
CA GLU A 67 1.69 7.03 10.57
C GLU A 67 2.24 7.48 9.21
N TYR A 68 1.56 7.14 8.12
CA TYR A 68 2.02 7.50 6.79
C TYR A 68 1.95 9.01 6.53
N SER A 69 0.98 9.73 7.10
CA SER A 69 0.95 11.20 7.03
C SER A 69 2.20 11.83 7.67
N GLN A 70 2.75 11.22 8.73
CA GLN A 70 4.00 11.69 9.35
C GLN A 70 5.21 11.46 8.45
N VAL A 71 5.26 10.31 7.75
CA VAL A 71 6.30 10.02 6.75
C VAL A 71 6.28 11.07 5.64
N ILE A 72 5.09 11.39 5.11
CA ILE A 72 4.94 12.44 4.09
C ILE A 72 5.36 13.81 4.61
N GLN A 73 5.01 14.15 5.85
CA GLN A 73 5.42 15.42 6.45
C GLN A 73 6.95 15.56 6.50
N GLN A 74 7.67 14.51 6.91
CA GLN A 74 9.13 14.52 6.95
C GLN A 74 9.75 14.75 5.57
N VAL A 75 9.20 14.13 4.52
CA VAL A 75 9.65 14.35 3.14
C VAL A 75 9.39 15.81 2.72
N THR A 76 8.18 16.34 2.97
CA THR A 76 7.85 17.73 2.60
C THR A 76 8.66 18.79 3.32
N GLU A 77 9.00 18.57 4.59
CA GLU A 77 9.82 19.51 5.36
C GLU A 77 11.26 19.58 4.83
N SER A 78 11.77 18.47 4.27
CA SER A 78 13.11 18.43 3.67
C SER A 78 13.18 19.07 2.29
N GLU A 79 12.09 19.03 1.51
CA GLU A 79 12.05 19.49 0.11
C GLU A 79 11.30 20.83 -0.08
N GLY A 80 10.69 21.36 0.98
CA GLY A 80 10.09 22.70 1.01
C GLY A 80 8.84 22.87 0.14
N GLY A 81 8.14 21.78 -0.19
CA GLY A 81 7.13 21.74 -1.25
C GLY A 81 5.83 21.01 -0.94
N GLU A 82 4.96 20.97 -1.96
CA GLU A 82 3.75 20.15 -2.03
C GLU A 82 4.10 18.75 -2.57
N VAL A 83 3.35 17.73 -2.17
CA VAL A 83 3.55 16.35 -2.67
C VAL A 83 2.47 16.00 -3.68
N SER A 84 2.91 15.57 -4.86
CA SER A 84 2.06 15.00 -5.90
C SER A 84 1.61 13.58 -5.54
N ALA A 85 0.57 13.08 -6.24
CA ALA A 85 0.10 11.71 -6.04
C ALA A 85 1.18 10.66 -6.39
N GLU A 86 2.01 10.92 -7.40
CA GLU A 86 3.10 10.03 -7.80
C GLU A 86 4.21 9.97 -6.75
N GLU A 87 4.63 11.13 -6.22
CA GLU A 87 5.60 11.20 -5.13
C GLU A 87 5.05 10.53 -3.87
N MET A 88 3.77 10.72 -3.56
CA MET A 88 3.10 10.03 -2.46
C MET A 88 3.24 8.51 -2.63
N TRP A 89 2.84 7.97 -3.78
CA TRP A 89 2.99 6.55 -4.06
C TRP A 89 4.43 6.05 -3.97
N ALA A 90 5.39 6.81 -4.50
CA ALA A 90 6.80 6.47 -4.44
C ALA A 90 7.29 6.39 -2.98
N THR A 91 6.93 7.38 -2.15
CA THR A 91 7.23 7.36 -0.71
C THR A 91 6.54 6.20 -0.01
N PHE A 92 5.27 5.90 -0.33
CA PHE A 92 4.55 4.77 0.26
C PHE A 92 5.23 3.45 -0.08
N SER A 93 5.60 3.26 -1.34
CA SER A 93 6.24 2.03 -1.81
C SER A 93 7.62 1.86 -1.19
N ALA A 94 8.41 2.92 -1.14
CA ALA A 94 9.75 2.92 -0.51
C ALA A 94 9.72 2.70 1.02
N GLU A 95 8.60 3.03 1.66
CA GLU A 95 8.42 2.89 3.11
C GLU A 95 7.79 1.55 3.50
N TYR A 96 6.85 1.02 2.71
CA TYR A 96 6.05 -0.16 3.09
C TYR A 96 6.10 -1.36 2.14
N LEU A 97 6.50 -1.19 0.87
CA LEU A 97 6.49 -2.26 -0.13
C LEU A 97 7.91 -2.59 -0.61
N PRO A 98 8.61 -3.57 -0.01
CA PRO A 98 9.87 -4.07 -0.54
C PRO A 98 9.71 -4.56 -1.99
N ASP A 99 10.37 -3.88 -2.93
CA ASP A 99 10.32 -4.19 -4.36
C ASP A 99 11.30 -5.33 -4.68
N PRO A 100 10.91 -6.42 -5.35
CA PRO A 100 11.86 -7.47 -5.78
C PRO A 100 13.02 -6.98 -6.65
N SER A 101 12.84 -5.91 -7.41
CA SER A 101 13.84 -5.29 -8.29
C SER A 101 14.78 -4.32 -7.57
N ALA A 102 14.33 -3.77 -6.43
CA ALA A 102 15.10 -2.91 -5.56
C ALA A 102 14.76 -3.23 -4.09
N PRO A 103 15.11 -4.44 -3.61
CA PRO A 103 14.66 -4.89 -2.30
C PRO A 103 15.36 -4.05 -1.24
N TRP A 104 14.54 -3.43 -0.39
CA TRP A 104 15.01 -2.75 0.81
C TRP A 104 14.61 -3.56 2.04
N GLY A 105 15.46 -3.52 3.06
CA GLY A 105 15.30 -4.31 4.28
C GLY A 105 16.11 -5.61 4.29
N LYS A 106 16.16 -6.24 5.46
CA LYS A 106 16.96 -7.42 5.75
C LYS A 106 16.35 -8.70 5.17
N PHE A 107 15.03 -8.78 5.18
CA PHE A 107 14.27 -9.99 4.85
C PHE A 107 13.48 -9.85 3.55
N ALA A 108 13.35 -10.94 2.78
CA ALA A 108 12.45 -11.01 1.63
C ALA A 108 11.72 -12.35 1.56
N LEU A 109 10.43 -12.33 1.25
CA LEU A 109 9.63 -13.55 1.04
C LEU A 109 9.91 -14.14 -0.34
N ARG A 110 10.34 -15.40 -0.42
CA ARG A 110 10.67 -16.09 -1.70
C ARG A 110 9.59 -17.07 -2.14
N SER A 111 9.11 -17.90 -1.22
CA SER A 111 8.02 -18.84 -1.51
C SER A 111 7.22 -19.15 -0.26
N VAL A 112 5.94 -19.47 -0.45
CA VAL A 112 5.01 -19.85 0.60
C VAL A 112 4.28 -21.10 0.15
N LYS A 113 4.30 -22.13 1.00
CA LYS A 113 3.37 -23.26 0.94
C LYS A 113 2.57 -23.26 2.23
N GLN A 114 1.28 -23.46 2.11
CA GLN A 114 0.35 -23.53 3.22
C GLN A 114 -0.41 -24.85 3.12
N GLU A 115 -0.59 -25.51 4.25
CA GLU A 115 -1.52 -26.62 4.42
C GLU A 115 -2.42 -26.30 5.61
N SER A 116 -3.71 -26.54 5.47
CA SER A 116 -4.70 -26.17 6.48
C SER A 116 -5.78 -27.23 6.51
N ASP A 117 -5.97 -27.83 7.68
CA ASP A 117 -7.11 -28.69 7.95
C ASP A 117 -8.32 -27.84 8.37
N VAL A 118 -9.51 -28.25 7.95
CA VAL A 118 -10.76 -27.62 8.42
C VAL A 118 -10.87 -27.83 9.93
N ASP A 119 -11.04 -26.73 10.67
CA ASP A 119 -11.06 -26.71 12.14
C ASP A 119 -9.78 -27.24 12.84
N GLY A 120 -8.70 -27.40 12.08
CA GLY A 120 -7.40 -27.87 12.55
C GLY A 120 -6.33 -26.78 12.53
N ASP A 121 -5.08 -27.21 12.76
CA ASP A 121 -3.93 -26.31 12.68
C ASP A 121 -3.60 -25.99 11.21
N THR A 122 -3.08 -24.79 11.00
CA THR A 122 -2.45 -24.39 9.74
C THR A 122 -0.95 -24.52 9.87
N SER A 123 -0.32 -25.19 8.91
CA SER A 123 1.13 -25.21 8.74
C SER A 123 1.54 -24.35 7.56
N VAL A 124 2.70 -23.70 7.68
CA VAL A 124 3.34 -22.98 6.59
C VAL A 124 4.78 -23.44 6.45
N HIS A 125 5.20 -23.65 5.20
CA HIS A 125 6.58 -23.82 4.81
C HIS A 125 6.97 -22.63 3.94
N VAL A 126 7.88 -21.80 4.43
CA VAL A 126 8.22 -20.52 3.83
C VAL A 126 9.71 -20.47 3.55
N VAL A 127 10.09 -20.06 2.34
CA VAL A 127 11.49 -19.68 2.05
C VAL A 127 11.59 -18.17 2.16
N ILE A 128 12.48 -17.70 3.02
CA ILE A 128 12.85 -16.30 3.12
C ILE A 128 14.30 -16.10 2.66
N SER A 129 14.60 -14.90 2.18
CA SER A 129 15.97 -14.41 2.11
C SER A 129 16.24 -13.57 3.34
N ASP A 130 17.37 -13.78 3.98
CA ASP A 130 17.88 -13.01 5.11
C ASP A 130 19.32 -12.58 4.77
N GLU A 131 19.51 -11.27 4.55
CA GLU A 131 20.78 -10.68 4.07
C GLU A 131 21.33 -11.37 2.79
N GLY A 132 20.42 -11.81 1.92
CA GLY A 132 20.75 -12.47 0.65
C GLY A 132 20.92 -13.98 0.71
N ALA A 133 21.05 -14.58 1.90
CA ALA A 133 21.05 -16.03 2.06
C ALA A 133 19.61 -16.57 2.19
N GLU A 134 19.33 -17.75 1.63
CA GLU A 134 18.00 -18.36 1.69
C GLU A 134 17.87 -19.31 2.88
N PHE A 135 16.74 -19.21 3.58
CA PHE A 135 16.39 -20.04 4.73
C PHE A 135 14.98 -20.58 4.55
N ALA A 136 14.82 -21.89 4.76
CA ALA A 136 13.53 -22.55 4.83
C ALA A 136 13.05 -22.57 6.28
N LEU A 137 11.85 -22.05 6.51
CA LEU A 137 11.22 -21.94 7.82
C LEU A 137 9.91 -22.71 7.83
N ASP A 138 9.68 -23.45 8.90
CA ASP A 138 8.45 -24.18 9.16
C ASP A 138 7.77 -23.62 10.41
N GLY A 139 6.45 -23.43 10.32
CA GLY A 139 5.67 -22.98 11.46
C GLY A 139 4.25 -23.52 11.42
N SER A 140 3.64 -23.61 12.61
CA SER A 140 2.25 -24.01 12.78
C SER A 140 1.51 -23.02 13.68
N GLY A 141 0.21 -22.90 13.51
CA GLY A 141 -0.65 -22.05 14.31
C GLY A 141 -2.11 -22.14 13.87
N ASN A 142 -2.97 -21.35 14.52
CA ASN A 142 -4.41 -21.29 14.21
C ASN A 142 -4.76 -20.60 12.87
N GLY A 143 -3.75 -20.31 12.05
CA GLY A 143 -3.88 -19.65 10.75
C GLY A 143 -2.49 -19.33 10.18
N PRO A 144 -2.39 -18.98 8.89
CA PRO A 144 -1.11 -18.80 8.22
C PRO A 144 -0.29 -17.63 8.79
N VAL A 145 -0.95 -16.58 9.27
CA VAL A 145 -0.33 -15.44 9.96
C VAL A 145 0.38 -15.90 11.24
N ALA A 146 -0.34 -16.61 12.12
CA ALA A 146 0.21 -17.12 13.37
C ALA A 146 1.33 -18.14 13.13
N ALA A 147 1.12 -19.05 12.17
CA ALA A 147 2.11 -20.04 11.77
C ALA A 147 3.41 -19.36 11.27
N PHE A 148 3.30 -18.29 10.47
CA PHE A 148 4.47 -17.56 9.99
C PHE A 148 5.17 -16.76 11.10
N CYS A 149 4.44 -16.13 12.02
CA CYS A 149 5.04 -15.49 13.20
C CYS A 149 5.84 -16.52 14.04
N ASN A 150 5.29 -17.71 14.24
CA ASN A 150 5.99 -18.79 14.96
C ASN A 150 7.23 -19.30 14.21
N ALA A 151 7.18 -19.35 12.88
CA ALA A 151 8.34 -19.69 12.04
C ALA A 151 9.46 -18.64 12.16
N LEU A 152 9.10 -17.35 12.11
CA LEU A 152 10.04 -16.24 12.29
C LEU A 152 10.65 -16.21 13.70
N ALA A 153 9.87 -16.51 14.73
CA ALA A 153 10.36 -16.59 16.10
C ALA A 153 11.45 -17.67 16.27
N GLN A 154 11.28 -18.83 15.63
CA GLN A 154 12.31 -19.88 15.59
C GLN A 154 13.58 -19.44 14.85
N HIS A 155 13.45 -18.54 13.87
CA HIS A 155 14.56 -17.89 13.16
C HIS A 155 15.16 -16.69 13.92
N GLY A 156 14.70 -16.41 15.14
CA GLY A 156 15.23 -15.33 15.98
C GLY A 156 14.59 -13.95 15.77
N VAL A 157 13.43 -13.88 15.11
CA VAL A 157 12.66 -12.64 14.90
C VAL A 157 11.35 -12.72 15.70
N ASP A 158 11.27 -12.06 16.86
CA ASP A 158 10.01 -11.95 17.63
C ASP A 158 9.11 -10.87 17.01
N VAL A 159 8.05 -11.32 16.34
CA VAL A 159 7.00 -10.49 15.75
C VAL A 159 5.63 -10.96 16.22
N ARG A 160 4.77 -10.02 16.62
CA ARG A 160 3.40 -10.29 17.06
C ARG A 160 2.42 -9.35 16.37
N VAL A 161 1.34 -9.89 15.86
CA VAL A 161 0.28 -9.12 15.20
C VAL A 161 -0.70 -8.59 16.25
N LEU A 162 -0.93 -7.27 16.26
CA LEU A 162 -1.85 -6.57 17.14
C LEU A 162 -3.18 -6.26 16.46
N ASP A 163 -3.13 -5.91 15.18
CA ASP A 163 -4.31 -5.56 14.39
C ASP A 163 -4.11 -6.02 12.94
N TYR A 164 -5.22 -6.35 12.27
CA TYR A 164 -5.24 -6.94 10.94
C TYR A 164 -6.41 -6.38 10.14
N HIS A 165 -6.10 -5.80 8.98
CA HIS A 165 -7.10 -5.34 8.02
C HIS A 165 -6.70 -5.83 6.63
N GLU A 166 -7.69 -6.22 5.84
CA GLU A 166 -7.48 -6.59 4.44
C GLU A 166 -8.65 -6.18 3.57
N HIS A 167 -8.38 -5.97 2.28
CA HIS A 167 -9.44 -5.80 1.28
C HIS A 167 -8.93 -6.16 -0.12
N ALA A 168 -9.88 -6.48 -1.00
CA ALA A 168 -9.60 -6.65 -2.42
C ALA A 168 -9.43 -5.29 -3.09
N MET A 169 -8.37 -5.13 -3.88
CA MET A 169 -8.07 -3.90 -4.64
C MET A 169 -8.85 -3.81 -5.95
N SER A 170 -9.32 -4.95 -6.48
CA SER A 170 -10.12 -5.05 -7.70
C SER A 170 -11.06 -6.25 -7.63
N ALA A 171 -12.03 -6.32 -8.54
CA ALA A 171 -12.92 -7.47 -8.69
C ALA A 171 -12.44 -8.40 -9.81
N GLY A 172 -12.66 -9.71 -9.67
CA GLY A 172 -12.35 -10.72 -10.68
C GLY A 172 -11.25 -11.71 -10.26
N GLY A 173 -10.94 -12.67 -11.15
CA GLY A 173 -9.98 -13.75 -10.86
C GLY A 173 -8.52 -13.30 -10.70
N ASP A 174 -8.16 -12.15 -11.27
CA ASP A 174 -6.83 -11.53 -11.16
C ASP A 174 -6.81 -10.42 -10.09
N ALA A 175 -7.76 -10.44 -9.15
CA ALA A 175 -7.84 -9.46 -8.09
C ALA A 175 -6.62 -9.52 -7.18
N LYS A 176 -6.02 -8.37 -6.89
CA LYS A 176 -4.99 -8.24 -5.85
C LYS A 176 -5.66 -8.00 -4.50
N ALA A 177 -5.10 -8.57 -3.45
CA ALA A 177 -5.42 -8.25 -2.07
C ALA A 177 -4.37 -7.28 -1.52
N ALA A 178 -4.82 -6.34 -0.69
CA ALA A 178 -3.97 -5.55 0.17
C ALA A 178 -4.20 -5.98 1.62
N ALA A 179 -3.11 -6.23 2.35
CA ALA A 179 -3.13 -6.57 3.76
C ALA A 179 -2.35 -5.52 4.56
N TYR A 180 -2.89 -5.14 5.71
CA TYR A 180 -2.34 -4.17 6.65
C TYR A 180 -2.25 -4.81 8.03
N LEU A 181 -1.04 -4.94 8.55
CA LEU A 181 -0.81 -5.60 9.83
C LEU A 181 -0.08 -4.65 10.75
N GLU A 182 -0.69 -4.34 11.89
CA GLU A 182 0.03 -3.68 12.97
C GLU A 182 0.78 -4.72 13.77
N CYS A 183 2.10 -4.59 13.85
CA CYS A 183 2.96 -5.56 14.47
C CYS A 183 3.77 -4.92 15.59
N THR A 184 3.95 -5.68 16.67
CA THR A 184 5.06 -5.48 17.60
C THR A 184 6.27 -6.26 17.10
N VAL A 185 7.39 -5.57 16.91
CA VAL A 185 8.69 -6.17 16.55
C VAL A 185 9.72 -5.65 17.53
N GLY A 186 10.18 -6.51 18.46
CA GLY A 186 10.91 -6.05 19.64
C GLY A 186 10.08 -5.05 20.46
N ASP A 187 10.65 -3.87 20.74
CA ASP A 187 9.96 -2.81 21.49
C ASP A 187 9.19 -1.81 20.61
N ARG A 188 9.18 -2.00 19.28
CA ARG A 188 8.54 -1.10 18.33
C ARG A 188 7.16 -1.62 17.92
N VAL A 189 6.18 -0.74 17.86
CA VAL A 189 4.86 -1.00 17.25
C VAL A 189 4.78 -0.21 15.96
N LEU A 190 4.50 -0.89 14.84
CA LEU A 190 4.47 -0.28 13.52
C LEU A 190 3.61 -1.08 12.55
N TRP A 191 3.22 -0.44 11.45
CA TRP A 191 2.43 -1.07 10.41
C TRP A 191 3.28 -1.73 9.32
N GLY A 192 2.86 -2.90 8.87
CA GLY A 192 3.34 -3.53 7.66
C GLY A 192 2.25 -3.52 6.59
N VAL A 193 2.65 -3.42 5.32
CA VAL A 193 1.74 -3.49 4.19
C VAL A 193 2.23 -4.54 3.21
N GLY A 194 1.31 -5.36 2.71
CA GLY A 194 1.59 -6.35 1.69
C GLY A 194 0.52 -6.34 0.61
N ILE A 195 0.97 -6.47 -0.64
CA ILE A 195 0.09 -6.55 -1.81
C ILE A 195 0.44 -7.81 -2.59
N ASP A 196 -0.55 -8.64 -2.85
CA ASP A 196 -0.39 -9.88 -3.61
C ASP A 196 -1.74 -10.38 -4.14
N PRO A 197 -1.79 -11.12 -5.27
CA PRO A 197 -3.00 -11.84 -5.68
C PRO A 197 -3.51 -12.85 -4.62
N SER A 198 -2.61 -13.43 -3.82
CA SER A 198 -2.97 -14.32 -2.72
C SER A 198 -3.13 -13.52 -1.42
N ILE A 199 -4.30 -13.65 -0.78
CA ILE A 199 -4.59 -13.08 0.54
C ILE A 199 -3.55 -13.50 1.59
N THR A 200 -3.21 -14.80 1.61
CA THR A 200 -2.17 -15.34 2.49
C THR A 200 -0.83 -14.65 2.22
N THR A 201 -0.41 -14.60 0.95
CA THR A 201 0.90 -14.03 0.60
C THR A 201 0.95 -12.53 0.88
N ALA A 202 -0.14 -11.79 0.65
CA ALA A 202 -0.25 -10.38 1.00
C ALA A 202 -0.06 -10.18 2.51
N SER A 203 -0.71 -11.01 3.33
CA SER A 203 -0.59 -10.97 4.80
C SER A 203 0.85 -11.26 5.27
N LEU A 204 1.51 -12.27 4.68
CA LEU A 204 2.91 -12.61 5.01
C LEU A 204 3.89 -11.51 4.54
N LYS A 205 3.66 -10.90 3.37
CA LYS A 205 4.42 -9.74 2.91
C LYS A 205 4.29 -8.54 3.85
N ALA A 206 3.09 -8.31 4.40
CA ALA A 206 2.88 -7.27 5.40
C ALA A 206 3.72 -7.51 6.67
N ILE A 207 3.82 -8.77 7.14
CA ILE A 207 4.71 -9.11 8.26
C ILE A 207 6.18 -8.80 7.92
N ILE A 208 6.66 -9.23 6.75
CA ILE A 208 8.04 -8.91 6.30
C ILE A 208 8.27 -7.40 6.20
N SER A 209 7.28 -6.65 5.69
CA SER A 209 7.30 -5.19 5.66
C SER A 209 7.49 -4.59 7.06
N ALA A 210 6.68 -5.01 8.03
CA ALA A 210 6.80 -4.55 9.41
C ALA A 210 8.17 -4.90 10.02
N VAL A 211 8.64 -6.14 9.85
CA VAL A 211 9.94 -6.56 10.38
C VAL A 211 11.08 -5.74 9.75
N ASN A 212 11.08 -5.56 8.43
CA ASN A 212 12.10 -4.77 7.74
C ASN A 212 12.13 -3.33 8.21
N ARG A 213 10.97 -2.70 8.39
CA ARG A 213 10.86 -1.33 8.91
C ARG A 213 11.34 -1.23 10.37
N ALA A 214 11.16 -2.28 11.17
CA ALA A 214 11.62 -2.32 12.54
C ALA A 214 13.15 -2.40 12.67
N VAL A 215 13.81 -3.09 11.74
CA VAL A 215 15.27 -3.27 11.74
C VAL A 215 16.01 -2.24 10.86
N ARG A 216 15.28 -1.44 10.08
CA ARG A 216 15.82 -0.32 9.30
C ARG A 216 16.29 0.78 10.24
N SER A 217 17.60 1.03 10.21
CA SER A 217 18.31 2.13 10.85
C SER A 217 18.32 3.38 10.00
#